data_AF-A0A2H0GA54-F1
#
_entry.id   AF-A0A2H0GA54-F1
#
_cell.length_a   1.000
_cell.length_b   1.000
_cell.length_c   1.000
_cell.angle_alpha   90.00
_cell.angle_beta   90.00
_cell.angle_gamma   90.00
#
_symmetry.space_group_name_H-M   'P 1'
#
loop_
_entity.id
_entity.type
_entity.pdbx_description
1 polymer ?
#
loop_
_entity_poly.entity_id
_entity_poly.type
_entity_poly.pdbx_seq_one_letter_code
_entity_poly.pdbx_strand_id
1 'polypeptide(L)'
;APYTYSWSNGSTIATATGLAVGIYTVTITDANACTSVQSVTITEPAIITGTDVQTACNSYTWIDNVTYTASNNTATHTIVNGAANGCDSVVTLNLTINNSATGTDVQTACNSY
;
A
#
# COMPACT_ATOMS: atom_id res chain seq x y z
N ALA A 1 -9.29 -43.02 -14.96
CA ALA A 1 -8.04 -42.50 -14.35
C ALA A 1 -8.29 -41.05 -13.91
N PRO A 2 -7.51 -40.48 -12.97
CA PRO A 2 -7.77 -39.13 -12.47
C PRO A 2 -7.49 -38.07 -13.54
N TYR A 3 -8.22 -36.97 -13.50
CA TYR A 3 -7.97 -35.80 -14.33
C TYR A 3 -6.62 -35.15 -13.97
N THR A 4 -5.91 -34.61 -14.96
CA THR A 4 -4.73 -33.76 -14.76
C THR A 4 -5.08 -32.30 -15.02
N TYR A 5 -4.40 -31.39 -14.32
CA TYR A 5 -4.66 -29.95 -14.37
C TYR A 5 -3.37 -29.23 -14.76
N SER A 6 -3.48 -28.22 -15.61
CA SER A 6 -2.39 -27.31 -15.95
C SER A 6 -2.93 -25.89 -15.99
N TRP A 7 -2.51 -25.09 -15.02
CA TRP A 7 -2.89 -23.69 -14.90
C TRP A 7 -1.87 -22.77 -15.60
N SER A 8 -2.30 -21.61 -16.07
CA SER A 8 -1.42 -20.59 -16.67
C SER A 8 -0.32 -20.08 -15.73
N ASN A 9 -0.51 -20.23 -14.42
CA ASN A 9 0.49 -19.90 -13.40
C ASN A 9 1.44 -21.06 -13.06
N GLY A 10 1.34 -22.19 -13.79
CA GLY A 10 2.15 -23.38 -13.56
C GLY A 10 1.62 -24.33 -12.47
N SER A 11 0.50 -24.01 -11.81
CA SER A 11 -0.14 -24.93 -10.87
C SER A 11 -0.64 -26.20 -11.58
N THR A 12 -0.59 -27.33 -10.89
CA THR A 12 -1.08 -28.64 -11.38
C THR A 12 -2.11 -29.28 -10.45
N ILE A 13 -2.49 -28.60 -9.36
CA ILE A 13 -3.54 -29.05 -8.46
C ILE A 13 -4.91 -28.62 -8.95
N ALA A 14 -5.95 -29.36 -8.56
CA ALA A 14 -7.33 -29.10 -8.98
C ALA A 14 -7.83 -27.70 -8.56
N THR A 15 -7.36 -27.20 -7.42
CA THR A 15 -7.75 -25.90 -6.87
C THR A 15 -6.53 -25.00 -6.75
N ALA A 16 -6.41 -23.98 -7.59
CA ALA A 16 -5.39 -22.95 -7.43
C ALA A 16 -5.81 -21.94 -6.34
N THR A 17 -4.90 -21.62 -5.42
CA THR A 17 -5.12 -20.68 -4.30
C THR A 17 -4.02 -19.62 -4.26
N GLY A 18 -4.24 -18.52 -3.53
CA GLY A 18 -3.26 -17.44 -3.40
C GLY A 18 -3.01 -16.67 -4.72
N LEU A 19 -4.04 -16.56 -5.55
CA LEU A 19 -3.96 -15.89 -6.85
C LEU A 19 -4.11 -14.38 -6.69
N ALA A 20 -3.27 -13.62 -7.39
CA ALA A 20 -3.40 -12.16 -7.49
C ALA A 20 -4.48 -11.80 -8.52
N VAL A 21 -4.79 -10.50 -8.64
CA VAL A 21 -5.64 -9.99 -9.72
C VAL A 21 -5.08 -10.40 -11.08
N GLY A 22 -5.94 -10.90 -11.97
CA GLY A 22 -5.51 -11.38 -13.27
C GLY A 22 -6.42 -12.43 -13.87
N ILE A 23 -6.06 -12.87 -15.08
CA ILE A 23 -6.77 -13.91 -15.80
C ILE A 23 -5.99 -15.21 -15.65
N TYR A 24 -6.66 -16.26 -15.19
CA TYR A 24 -6.09 -17.59 -15.08
C TYR A 24 -6.84 -18.56 -15.99
N THR A 25 -6.09 -19.36 -16.73
CA THR A 25 -6.64 -20.41 -17.58
C THR A 25 -6.20 -21.77 -17.05
N VAL A 26 -7.13 -22.71 -16.92
CA VAL A 26 -6.85 -24.09 -16.57
C VAL A 26 -7.16 -25.00 -17.74
N THR A 27 -6.21 -25.85 -18.10
CA THR A 27 -6.40 -26.98 -19.01
C THR A 27 -6.55 -28.24 -18.20
N ILE A 28 -7.69 -28.91 -18.35
CA ILE A 28 -8.05 -30.16 -17.68
C ILE A 28 -7.93 -31.26 -18.73
N THR A 29 -7.16 -32.31 -18.43
CA THR A 29 -6.99 -33.46 -19.35
C THR A 29 -7.48 -34.74 -18.69
N ASP A 30 -8.29 -35.52 -19.40
CA ASP A 30 -8.76 -36.82 -18.94
C ASP A 30 -7.78 -37.97 -19.28
N ALA A 31 -8.16 -39.20 -18.91
CA ALA A 31 -7.35 -40.39 -19.17
C ALA A 31 -7.22 -40.76 -20.65
N ASN A 32 -8.12 -40.27 -21.49
CA ASN A 32 -8.18 -40.53 -22.92
C ASN A 32 -7.53 -39.41 -23.74
N ALA A 33 -6.81 -38.50 -23.08
CA ALA A 33 -6.19 -37.31 -23.66
C ALA A 33 -7.17 -36.26 -24.22
N CYS A 34 -8.45 -36.31 -23.84
CA CYS A 34 -9.39 -35.23 -24.12
C CYS A 34 -9.09 -34.03 -23.21
N THR A 35 -9.14 -32.82 -23.75
CA THR A 35 -8.87 -31.58 -23.01
C THR A 35 -10.09 -30.68 -22.92
N SER A 36 -10.20 -29.96 -21.82
CA SER A 36 -11.13 -28.84 -21.62
C SER A 36 -10.38 -27.66 -21.06
N VAL A 37 -10.64 -26.46 -21.59
CA VAL A 37 -9.96 -25.22 -21.16
C VAL A 37 -11.01 -24.29 -20.56
N GLN A 38 -10.76 -23.84 -19.34
CA GLN A 38 -11.59 -22.86 -18.64
C GLN A 38 -10.77 -21.62 -18.30
N SER A 39 -11.39 -20.45 -18.41
CA SER A 39 -10.79 -19.17 -18.03
C SER A 39 -11.57 -18.56 -16.88
N VAL A 40 -10.86 -18.08 -15.86
CA VAL A 40 -11.42 -17.31 -14.75
C VAL A 40 -10.69 -15.97 -14.64
N THR A 41 -11.45 -14.91 -14.39
CA THR A 41 -10.88 -13.59 -14.08
C THR A 41 -11.01 -13.37 -12.59
N ILE A 42 -9.86 -13.15 -11.93
CA ILE A 42 -9.79 -12.73 -10.54
C ILE A 42 -9.75 -11.20 -10.54
N THR A 43 -10.75 -10.58 -9.93
CA THR A 43 -10.86 -9.12 -9.80
C THR A 43 -10.65 -8.71 -8.35
N GLU A 44 -9.96 -7.60 -8.14
CA GLU A 44 -9.84 -6.96 -6.83
C GLU A 44 -10.72 -5.69 -6.78
N PRO A 45 -11.29 -5.34 -5.62
CA PRO A 45 -11.89 -4.02 -5.41
C PRO A 45 -10.97 -2.87 -5.80
N ALA A 46 -11.56 -1.73 -6.16
CA ALA A 46 -10.79 -0.53 -6.44
C ALA A 46 -10.00 -0.08 -5.20
N ILE A 47 -8.76 0.37 -5.41
CA ILE A 47 -7.93 0.98 -4.37
C ILE A 47 -8.70 2.17 -3.79
N ILE A 48 -8.81 2.19 -2.46
CA ILE A 48 -9.34 3.36 -1.76
C ILE A 48 -8.18 4.28 -1.40
N THR A 49 -8.33 5.55 -1.77
CA THR A 49 -7.38 6.60 -1.42
C THR A 49 -7.94 7.49 -0.32
N GLY A 50 -7.12 7.79 0.69
CA GLY A 50 -7.44 8.75 1.76
C GLY A 50 -6.44 9.90 1.81
N THR A 51 -6.84 11.01 2.40
CA THR A 51 -5.93 12.12 2.73
C THR A 51 -5.93 12.33 4.23
N ASP A 52 -4.75 12.28 4.82
CA ASP A 52 -4.52 12.59 6.23
C ASP A 52 -4.05 14.05 6.35
N VAL A 53 -4.87 14.91 6.96
CA VAL A 53 -4.58 16.35 7.08
C VAL A 53 -4.09 16.64 8.48
N GLN A 54 -2.84 17.06 8.60
CA GLN A 54 -2.16 17.26 9.88
C GLN A 54 -1.52 18.65 9.97
N THR A 55 -1.51 19.22 11.17
CA THR A 55 -0.79 20.45 11.49
C THR A 55 0.02 20.23 12.75
N ALA A 56 1.33 20.49 12.69
CA ALA A 56 2.23 20.29 13.82
C ALA A 56 3.26 21.41 13.93
N CYS A 57 3.92 21.50 15.09
CA CYS A 57 5.00 22.45 15.33
C CYS A 57 6.34 21.74 15.26
N ASN A 58 7.29 22.30 14.50
CA ASN A 58 8.67 21.84 14.35
C ASN A 58 8.88 20.45 13.73
N SER A 59 8.18 19.42 14.19
CA SER A 59 8.27 18.07 13.65
C SER A 59 6.98 17.26 13.80
N TYR A 60 6.82 16.26 12.95
CA TYR A 60 5.72 15.29 12.98
C TYR A 60 6.19 13.94 12.46
N THR A 61 5.98 12.87 13.23
CA THR A 61 6.24 11.49 12.77
C THR A 61 4.95 10.88 12.23
N TRP A 62 4.96 10.44 10.98
CA TRP A 62 3.77 9.90 10.32
C TRP A 62 3.73 8.36 10.37
N ILE A 63 2.68 7.78 9.78
CA ILE A 63 2.41 6.33 9.77
C ILE A 63 3.48 5.50 9.05
N ASP A 64 4.34 6.13 8.26
CA ASP A 64 5.51 5.52 7.62
C ASP A 64 6.76 5.51 8.52
N ASN A 65 6.62 5.93 9.78
CA ASN A 65 7.70 6.10 10.75
C ASN A 65 8.75 7.17 10.35
N VAL A 66 8.48 7.99 9.34
CA VAL A 66 9.35 9.12 8.96
C VAL A 66 8.97 10.34 9.79
N THR A 67 10.00 11.04 10.30
CA THR A 67 9.83 12.32 10.98
C THR A 67 10.03 13.46 9.98
N TYR A 68 8.95 14.17 9.71
CA TYR A 68 8.92 15.37 8.88
C TYR A 68 9.23 16.60 9.74
N THR A 69 10.16 17.43 9.30
CA THR A 69 10.51 18.73 9.93
C THR A 69 10.08 19.94 9.08
N ALA A 70 9.44 19.67 7.94
CA ALA A 70 8.88 20.64 7.01
C ALA A 70 7.52 20.14 6.50
N SER A 71 6.68 21.06 6.04
CA SER A 71 5.39 20.76 5.41
C SER A 71 5.55 19.79 4.24
N ASN A 72 4.61 18.86 4.07
CA ASN A 72 4.66 17.85 3.02
C ASN A 72 3.24 17.49 2.57
N ASN A 73 3.00 17.54 1.26
CA ASN A 73 1.71 17.21 0.63
C ASN A 73 1.81 16.11 -0.44
N THR A 74 2.92 15.37 -0.47
CA THR A 74 3.21 14.34 -1.48
C THR A 74 3.52 12.98 -0.89
N ALA A 75 3.79 12.89 0.42
CA ALA A 75 4.09 11.62 1.07
C ALA A 75 2.88 10.70 1.01
N THR A 76 3.10 9.45 0.61
CA THR A 76 2.07 8.43 0.51
C THR A 76 2.48 7.17 1.26
N HIS A 77 1.52 6.50 1.87
CA HIS A 77 1.73 5.23 2.54
C HIS A 77 0.68 4.22 2.08
N THR A 78 1.15 3.05 1.61
CA THR A 78 0.29 1.94 1.23
C THR A 78 0.03 1.06 2.44
N ILE A 79 -1.23 0.98 2.86
CA ILE A 79 -1.68 0.04 3.87
C ILE A 79 -1.85 -1.31 3.18
N VAL A 80 -0.84 -2.16 3.31
CA VAL A 80 -0.83 -3.50 2.75
C VAL A 80 -1.70 -4.43 3.60
N ASN A 81 -2.60 -5.19 2.98
CA ASN A 81 -3.53 -6.11 3.66
C ASN A 81 -4.48 -5.45 4.70
N GLY A 82 -4.77 -4.15 4.57
CA GLY A 82 -5.60 -3.42 5.54
C GLY A 82 -7.09 -3.80 5.53
N ALA A 83 -7.58 -4.43 4.45
CA ALA A 83 -8.96 -4.87 4.31
C ALA A 83 -9.07 -6.41 4.30
N ALA A 84 -10.22 -6.94 4.76
CA ALA A 84 -10.52 -8.37 4.87
C ALA A 84 -10.39 -9.19 3.57
N ASN A 85 -10.22 -8.52 2.43
CA ASN A 85 -10.14 -9.12 1.10
C ASN A 85 -8.79 -8.86 0.38
N GLY A 86 -7.76 -8.39 1.09
CA GLY A 86 -6.42 -8.19 0.52
C GLY A 86 -6.25 -6.94 -0.33
N CYS A 87 -7.19 -5.99 -0.26
CA CYS A 87 -7.05 -4.72 -0.98
C CYS A 87 -6.05 -3.80 -0.27
N ASP A 88 -5.12 -3.26 -1.05
CA ASP A 88 -4.22 -2.21 -0.60
C ASP A 88 -4.95 -0.86 -0.63
N SER A 89 -4.77 -0.06 0.43
CA SER A 89 -5.25 1.32 0.47
C SER A 89 -4.08 2.28 0.44
N VAL A 90 -4.25 3.47 -0.14
CA VAL A 90 -3.19 4.49 -0.19
C VAL A 90 -3.63 5.71 0.61
N VAL A 91 -2.86 6.08 1.62
CA VAL A 91 -3.06 7.33 2.37
C VAL A 91 -2.06 8.35 1.87
N THR A 92 -2.50 9.58 1.59
CA THR A 92 -1.63 10.71 1.26
C THR A 92 -1.59 11.67 2.44
N LEU A 93 -0.39 12.09 2.85
CA LEU A 93 -0.20 13.10 3.89
C LEU A 93 -0.36 14.50 3.31
N ASN A 94 -1.14 15.34 3.99
CA ASN A 94 -1.18 16.79 3.82
C ASN A 94 -0.81 17.44 5.16
N LEU A 95 0.50 17.62 5.35
CA LEU A 95 1.11 18.14 6.57
C LEU A 95 1.50 19.61 6.40
N THR A 96 1.08 20.43 7.37
CA THR A 96 1.62 21.78 7.57
C THR A 96 2.50 21.79 8.84
N ILE A 97 3.79 22.13 8.69
CA ILE A 97 4.70 22.39 9.81
C ILE A 97 4.79 23.90 10.05
N ASN A 98 4.43 24.31 11.26
CA ASN A 98 4.71 25.64 11.77
C ASN A 98 6.04 25.61 12.52
N ASN A 99 7.11 26.09 11.89
CA ASN A 99 8.41 26.17 12.55
C ASN A 99 8.37 27.28 13.61
N SER A 100 8.75 26.94 14.85
CA SER A 100 8.96 27.93 15.89
C SER A 100 10.16 28.79 15.51
N ALA A 101 9.95 30.08 15.28
CA ALA A 101 11.06 31.02 15.15
C ALA A 101 11.68 31.24 16.54
N THR A 102 12.79 30.57 16.82
CA THR A 102 13.59 30.89 18.01
C THR A 102 14.35 32.18 17.76
N GLY A 103 13.87 33.29 18.31
CA GLY A 103 14.62 34.53 18.39
C GLY A 103 15.65 34.43 19.52
N THR A 104 16.93 34.58 19.21
CA THR A 104 17.97 34.74 20.24
C THR A 104 17.97 36.21 20.68
N ASP A 105 17.45 36.52 21.86
CA ASP A 105 17.54 37.86 22.44
C ASP A 105 18.96 38.04 23.00
N VAL A 106 19.84 38.70 22.24
CA VAL A 106 21.19 39.05 22.71
C VAL A 106 21.11 40.40 23.43
N GLN A 107 20.72 40.38 24.69
CA GLN A 107 20.80 41.56 25.54
C GLN A 107 22.26 41.81 25.95
N THR A 108 22.85 42.87 25.41
CA THR A 108 24.13 43.41 25.89
C THR A 108 23.83 44.42 26.99
N ALA A 109 24.05 44.04 28.25
CA ALA A 109 24.00 44.99 29.35
C ALA A 109 25.21 45.94 29.25
N CYS A 110 24.94 47.21 28.95
CA CYS A 110 25.96 48.25 29.11
C CYS A 110 26.18 48.52 30.61
N ASN A 111 27.45 48.46 30.99
CA ASN A 111 28.03 48.62 32.33
C ASN A 111 27.26 49.58 33.26
N SER A 112 27.05 49.11 34.50
CA SER A 112 26.56 49.87 35.64
C SER A 112 27.41 51.11 35.93
N TYR A 113 26.74 52.26 36.14
CA TYR A 113 27.31 53.51 36.66
C TYR A 113 27.60 53.42 38.17
#